data_AF-A0A8C0E7J1-F1
#
_entry.id   AF-A0A8C0E7J1-F1
#
_cell.length_a   1.000
_cell.length_b   1.000
_cell.length_c   1.000
_cell.angle_alpha   90.00
_cell.angle_beta   90.00
_cell.angle_gamma   90.00
#
_symmetry.space_group_name_H-M   'P 1'
#
loop_
_entity.id
_entity.type
_entity.pdbx_description
1 polymer ?
#
loop_
_entity_poly.entity_id
_entity_poly.type
_entity_poly.pdbx_seq_one_letter_code
_entity_poly.pdbx_strand_id
1 'polypeptide(L)'
;TSSSRPQCQRRRPGLAGGGKAHRGAGSRPRAPPGTQYSNFTGVISSLQRQLEIQESQLRRAKSEKETLQKKLREQENQLQALVWTSYREDAAKPARVLPRCNTLIYASPQVVTEQESKLAEQNKLISELEGTVRQLQAEVLRGRYHIHEQQRAQEVRQSQAEMLQHRELQARVALERISSRFERYRSKIIQATFSTAGSKAPQAELTDEEVLEAMQKIINERLEFHQMLRQKGVKVPSLYTVDATLSPASARERRKSPAR
;
A
#
# COMPACT_ATOMS: atom_id res chain seq x y z
N THR A 1 29.49 -73.87 76.46
CA THR A 1 30.81 -73.40 75.98
C THR A 1 30.83 -71.88 76.09
N SER A 2 31.10 -71.36 77.30
CA SER A 2 32.45 -70.96 77.75
C SER A 2 33.00 -69.81 76.92
N SER A 3 32.94 -68.57 77.45
CA SER A 3 34.11 -67.88 78.05
C SER A 3 34.51 -66.74 77.09
N SER A 4 34.94 -65.54 77.47
CA SER A 4 35.52 -65.05 78.72
C SER A 4 35.39 -63.53 78.75
N ARG A 5 35.25 -62.95 79.95
CA ARG A 5 35.79 -61.61 80.25
C ARG A 5 37.33 -61.62 80.10
N PRO A 6 37.95 -60.43 80.09
CA PRO A 6 38.95 -60.22 81.13
C PRO A 6 38.85 -58.88 81.85
N GLN A 7 39.36 -58.94 83.08
CA GLN A 7 39.52 -57.89 84.08
C GLN A 7 40.91 -57.23 83.95
N CYS A 8 40.97 -55.98 84.44
CA CYS A 8 42.06 -55.30 85.15
C CYS A 8 43.51 -55.38 84.64
N GLN A 9 44.17 -54.22 84.54
CA GLN A 9 45.29 -53.88 85.45
C GLN A 9 45.79 -52.44 85.32
N ARG A 10 46.19 -51.90 86.48
CA ARG A 10 46.88 -50.64 86.75
C ARG A 10 48.24 -50.57 86.07
N ARG A 11 48.69 -49.36 85.69
CA ARG A 11 50.11 -48.92 85.81
C ARG A 11 50.23 -47.40 86.03
N ARG A 12 50.88 -47.01 87.14
CA ARG A 12 51.76 -45.81 87.26
C ARG A 12 53.12 -46.17 86.63
N PRO A 13 53.96 -45.23 86.14
CA PRO A 13 54.86 -44.34 86.92
C PRO A 13 55.00 -42.94 86.25
N GLY A 14 55.73 -41.91 86.70
CA GLY A 14 56.66 -41.65 87.81
C GLY A 14 57.59 -40.46 87.45
N LEU A 15 58.05 -39.71 88.47
CA LEU A 15 59.27 -38.86 88.53
C LEU A 15 59.26 -37.55 87.71
N ALA A 16 59.86 -36.40 88.07
CA ALA A 16 60.79 -35.89 89.11
C ALA A 16 60.48 -34.36 89.26
N GLY A 17 61.01 -33.51 90.15
CA GLY A 17 62.11 -33.50 91.13
C GLY A 17 62.00 -32.17 91.94
N GLY A 18 62.37 -32.15 93.22
CA GLY A 18 63.52 -31.39 93.76
C GLY A 18 63.15 -29.94 94.18
N GLY A 19 63.43 -29.38 95.35
CA GLY A 19 64.10 -29.80 96.58
C GLY A 19 64.19 -28.63 97.59
N LYS A 20 64.39 -28.97 98.88
CA LYS A 20 65.11 -28.28 99.99
C LYS A 20 64.68 -26.85 100.40
N ALA A 21 64.19 -26.62 101.65
CA ALA A 21 64.91 -26.43 102.96
C ALA A 21 65.08 -24.91 103.26
N HIS A 22 65.08 -24.32 104.47
CA HIS A 22 64.96 -24.72 105.88
C HIS A 22 64.76 -23.43 106.74
N ARG A 23 64.10 -23.56 107.91
CA ARG A 23 64.26 -22.82 109.20
C ARG A 23 64.09 -21.28 109.30
N GLY A 24 63.43 -20.86 110.39
CA GLY A 24 63.70 -19.59 111.07
C GLY A 24 62.53 -19.10 111.91
N ALA A 25 62.77 -18.73 113.17
CA ALA A 25 61.77 -18.61 114.23
C ALA A 25 61.26 -17.16 114.48
N GLY A 26 60.02 -17.08 115.00
CA GLY A 26 59.61 -16.28 116.17
C GLY A 26 59.71 -14.75 116.17
N SER A 27 58.57 -14.07 116.38
CA SER A 27 58.38 -13.04 117.42
C SER A 27 56.96 -12.42 117.37
N ARG A 28 56.24 -12.42 118.52
CA ARG A 28 55.12 -11.49 118.88
C ARG A 28 55.66 -10.02 118.93
N PRO A 29 54.89 -8.92 119.18
CA PRO A 29 53.51 -8.79 119.71
C PRO A 29 52.61 -7.61 119.20
N ARG A 30 51.35 -7.62 119.69
CA ARG A 30 50.47 -6.50 120.18
C ARG A 30 49.81 -5.47 119.22
N ALA A 31 48.48 -5.67 119.05
CA ALA A 31 47.26 -4.81 119.13
C ALA A 31 47.35 -3.27 119.33
N PRO A 32 46.21 -2.52 119.26
CA PRO A 32 45.04 -2.41 118.33
C PRO A 32 44.90 -0.90 117.88
N PRO A 33 43.75 -0.26 117.50
CA PRO A 33 42.37 -0.66 117.14
C PRO A 33 41.89 -0.11 115.76
N GLY A 34 40.75 -0.57 115.21
CA GLY A 34 40.23 -0.03 113.94
C GLY A 34 38.80 -0.42 113.56
N THR A 35 37.85 0.49 113.77
CA THR A 35 36.42 0.34 113.42
C THR A 35 36.10 0.53 111.92
N GLN A 36 37.11 0.81 111.07
CA GLN A 36 36.93 0.93 109.61
C GLN A 36 37.16 -0.39 108.84
N TYR A 37 37.93 -1.34 109.38
CA TYR A 37 38.29 -2.60 108.69
C TYR A 37 37.08 -3.54 108.45
N SER A 38 36.06 -3.46 109.30
CA SER A 38 34.83 -4.26 109.18
C SER A 38 34.03 -3.94 107.91
N ASN A 39 33.92 -2.66 107.54
CA ASN A 39 33.11 -2.23 106.40
C ASN A 39 33.78 -2.59 105.05
N PHE A 40 35.10 -2.47 104.95
CA PHE A 40 35.85 -2.87 103.75
C PHE A 40 35.77 -4.39 103.51
N THR A 41 35.81 -5.19 104.58
CA THR A 41 35.73 -6.66 104.48
C THR A 41 34.36 -7.13 103.94
N GLY A 42 33.26 -6.44 104.33
CA GLY A 42 31.92 -6.71 103.80
C GLY A 42 31.78 -6.37 102.31
N VAL A 43 32.34 -5.23 101.87
CA VAL A 43 32.33 -4.83 100.44
C VAL A 43 33.14 -5.81 99.58
N ILE A 44 34.31 -6.22 100.05
CA ILE A 44 35.15 -7.21 99.35
C ILE A 44 34.40 -8.55 99.20
N SER A 45 33.73 -9.01 100.26
CA SER A 45 32.97 -10.28 100.23
C SER A 45 31.76 -10.20 99.29
N SER A 46 31.07 -9.04 99.24
CA SER A 46 29.98 -8.80 98.30
C SER A 46 30.46 -8.79 96.84
N LEU A 47 31.59 -8.14 96.56
CA LEU A 47 32.17 -8.12 95.21
C LEU A 47 32.66 -9.50 94.77
N GLN A 48 33.27 -10.28 95.65
CA GLN A 48 33.64 -11.67 95.37
C GLN A 48 32.41 -12.53 95.02
N ARG A 49 31.34 -12.43 95.81
CA ARG A 49 30.09 -13.15 95.50
C ARG A 49 29.50 -12.73 94.15
N GLN A 50 29.55 -11.43 93.83
CA GLN A 50 29.08 -10.94 92.54
C GLN A 50 29.93 -11.46 91.37
N LEU A 51 31.25 -11.52 91.55
CA LEU A 51 32.18 -12.09 90.58
C LEU A 51 31.91 -13.57 90.36
N GLU A 52 31.70 -14.36 91.43
CA GLU A 52 31.33 -15.77 91.33
C GLU A 52 30.01 -15.99 90.58
N ILE A 53 29.00 -15.15 90.83
CA ILE A 53 27.73 -15.19 90.09
C ILE A 53 27.96 -14.90 88.61
N GLN A 54 28.70 -13.85 88.27
CA GLN A 54 29.01 -13.49 86.88
C GLN A 54 29.83 -14.58 86.18
N GLU A 55 30.81 -15.17 86.86
CA GLU A 55 31.57 -16.30 86.33
C GLU A 55 30.67 -17.52 86.06
N SER A 56 29.71 -17.80 86.96
CA SER A 56 28.77 -18.90 86.76
C SER A 56 27.85 -18.66 85.55
N GLN A 57 27.41 -17.42 85.33
CA GLN A 57 26.62 -17.02 84.18
C GLN A 57 27.44 -17.11 82.88
N LEU A 58 28.70 -16.66 82.91
CA LEU A 58 29.62 -16.79 81.79
C LEU A 58 29.85 -18.27 81.42
N ARG A 59 30.03 -19.13 82.42
CA ARG A 59 30.18 -20.58 82.22
C ARG A 59 28.94 -21.20 81.57
N ARG A 60 27.73 -20.82 82.01
CA ARG A 60 26.46 -21.27 81.40
C ARG A 60 26.33 -20.81 79.96
N ALA A 61 26.52 -19.52 79.68
CA ALA A 61 26.43 -18.96 78.33
C ALA A 61 27.44 -19.60 77.36
N LYS A 62 28.66 -19.90 77.83
CA LYS A 62 29.66 -20.65 77.05
C LYS A 62 29.18 -22.06 76.70
N SER A 63 28.63 -22.79 77.65
CA SER A 63 28.08 -24.14 77.40
C SER A 63 26.89 -24.11 76.43
N GLU A 64 25.99 -23.14 76.55
CA GLU A 64 24.86 -22.96 75.63
C GLU A 64 25.35 -22.68 74.21
N LYS A 65 26.31 -21.77 74.05
CA LYS A 65 26.94 -21.49 72.74
C LYS A 65 27.53 -22.75 72.11
N GLU A 66 28.26 -23.55 72.88
CA GLU A 66 28.83 -24.80 72.38
C GLU A 66 27.75 -25.81 71.94
N THR A 67 26.64 -25.92 72.69
CA THR A 67 25.53 -26.81 72.30
C THR A 67 24.83 -26.34 71.03
N LEU A 68 24.60 -25.03 70.87
CA LEU A 68 23.99 -24.47 69.67
C LEU A 68 24.91 -24.65 68.45
N GLN A 69 26.22 -24.45 68.63
CA GLN A 69 27.18 -24.66 67.55
C GLN A 69 27.22 -26.13 67.08
N LYS A 70 27.06 -27.09 67.98
CA LYS A 70 26.94 -28.51 67.62
C LYS A 70 25.68 -28.78 66.79
N LYS A 71 24.54 -28.23 67.19
CA LYS A 71 23.26 -28.39 66.45
C LYS A 71 23.32 -27.81 65.03
N LEU A 72 23.97 -26.65 64.85
CA LEU A 72 24.13 -26.05 63.53
C LEU A 72 24.91 -26.97 62.59
N ARG A 73 26.03 -27.52 63.06
CA ARG A 73 26.85 -28.47 62.28
C ARG A 73 26.09 -29.75 61.92
N GLU A 74 25.26 -30.26 62.84
CA GLU A 74 24.42 -31.43 62.58
C GLU A 74 23.40 -31.16 61.45
N GLN A 75 22.73 -30.00 61.48
CA GLN A 75 21.75 -29.63 60.46
C GLN A 75 22.40 -29.40 59.08
N GLU A 76 23.58 -28.77 59.04
CA GLU A 76 24.36 -28.61 57.81
C GLU A 76 24.70 -29.98 57.19
N ASN A 77 25.13 -30.93 58.01
CA ASN A 77 25.44 -32.29 57.54
C ASN A 77 24.19 -33.03 57.02
N GLN A 78 23.05 -32.88 57.70
CA GLN A 78 21.78 -33.48 57.27
C GLN A 78 21.31 -32.92 55.92
N LEU A 79 21.39 -31.59 55.74
CA LEU A 79 21.02 -30.95 54.49
C LEU A 79 21.93 -31.36 53.34
N GLN A 80 23.26 -31.42 53.57
CA GLN A 80 24.19 -31.90 52.55
C GLN A 80 23.88 -33.35 52.14
N ALA A 81 23.58 -34.24 53.09
CA ALA A 81 23.24 -35.63 52.77
C ALA A 81 21.99 -35.75 51.90
N LEU A 82 20.93 -34.98 52.22
CA LEU A 82 19.66 -34.96 51.48
C LEU A 82 19.84 -34.50 50.02
N VAL A 83 20.68 -33.48 49.81
CA VAL A 83 21.01 -32.99 48.47
C VAL A 83 21.72 -34.09 47.68
N TRP A 84 22.75 -34.72 48.25
CA TRP A 84 23.53 -35.76 47.58
C TRP A 84 22.72 -37.01 47.19
N THR A 85 21.74 -37.41 48.02
CA THR A 85 20.87 -38.55 47.69
C THR A 85 19.94 -38.23 46.52
N SER A 86 19.36 -37.03 46.48
CA SER A 86 18.43 -36.63 45.40
C SER A 86 19.09 -36.57 44.02
N TYR A 87 20.32 -36.05 43.92
CA TYR A 87 21.05 -36.00 42.66
C TYR A 87 21.52 -37.38 42.17
N ARG A 88 21.75 -38.34 43.08
CA ARG A 88 22.21 -39.69 42.72
C ARG A 88 21.08 -40.57 42.17
N GLU A 89 19.86 -40.43 42.67
CA GLU A 89 18.69 -41.19 42.19
C GLU A 89 18.24 -40.73 40.80
N ASP A 90 18.51 -39.47 40.42
CA ASP A 90 18.05 -38.87 39.16
C ASP A 90 19.06 -38.86 37.99
N ALA A 91 20.25 -39.44 38.18
CA ALA A 91 21.33 -39.43 37.18
C ALA A 91 20.98 -40.18 35.85
N ALA A 92 19.96 -41.05 35.84
CA ALA A 92 19.55 -41.80 34.65
C ALA A 92 18.56 -41.05 33.74
N LYS A 93 17.89 -39.98 34.23
CA LYS A 93 16.90 -39.22 33.45
C LYS A 93 17.53 -38.41 32.30
N PRO A 94 18.65 -37.70 32.49
CA PRO A 94 19.31 -36.97 31.40
C PRO A 94 19.73 -37.91 30.26
N ALA A 95 20.29 -39.08 30.57
CA ALA A 95 20.79 -40.02 29.58
C ALA A 95 19.71 -40.61 28.64
N ARG A 96 18.45 -40.72 29.10
CA ARG A 96 17.32 -41.20 28.27
C ARG A 96 16.71 -40.11 27.39
N VAL A 97 16.71 -38.86 27.86
CA VAL A 97 16.02 -37.74 27.18
C VAL A 97 16.94 -37.02 26.21
N LEU A 98 18.22 -36.87 26.53
CA LEU A 98 19.22 -36.17 25.72
C LEU A 98 19.33 -36.68 24.27
N PRO A 99 19.39 -37.99 23.97
CA PRO A 99 19.49 -38.46 22.60
C PRO A 99 18.26 -38.08 21.75
N ARG A 100 17.06 -38.19 22.33
CA ARG A 100 15.81 -37.79 21.67
C ARG A 100 15.76 -36.28 21.42
N CYS A 101 16.11 -35.48 22.43
CA CYS A 101 16.22 -34.04 22.29
C CYS A 101 17.26 -33.66 21.22
N ASN A 102 18.43 -34.28 21.22
CA ASN A 102 19.47 -34.02 20.24
C ASN A 102 18.99 -34.36 18.81
N THR A 103 18.34 -35.51 18.61
CA THR A 103 17.80 -35.87 17.27
C THR A 103 16.76 -34.85 16.77
N LEU A 104 15.89 -34.36 17.66
CA LEU A 104 14.91 -33.33 17.31
C LEU A 104 15.58 -31.97 17.05
N ILE A 105 16.59 -31.61 17.84
CA ILE A 105 17.38 -30.38 17.68
C ILE A 105 18.15 -30.39 16.35
N TYR A 106 18.65 -31.53 15.88
CA TYR A 106 19.35 -31.61 14.60
C TYR A 106 18.39 -31.72 13.39
N ALA A 107 17.23 -32.34 13.54
CA ALA A 107 16.24 -32.45 12.45
C ALA A 107 15.42 -31.15 12.27
N SER A 108 15.15 -30.41 13.34
CA SER A 108 14.33 -29.19 13.30
C SER A 108 14.92 -28.09 12.40
N PRO A 109 16.22 -27.77 12.40
CA PRO A 109 16.81 -26.78 11.51
C PRO A 109 16.61 -27.13 10.04
N GLN A 110 16.75 -28.40 9.66
CA GLN A 110 16.55 -28.83 8.27
C GLN A 110 15.11 -28.59 7.82
N VAL A 111 14.12 -28.98 8.63
CA VAL A 111 12.71 -28.73 8.33
C VAL A 111 12.39 -27.24 8.30
N VAL A 112 12.96 -26.45 9.22
CA VAL A 112 12.80 -24.99 9.23
C VAL A 112 13.37 -24.38 7.95
N THR A 113 14.57 -24.76 7.53
CA THR A 113 15.18 -24.25 6.28
C THR A 113 14.37 -24.63 5.03
N GLU A 114 13.79 -25.84 4.99
CA GLU A 114 12.93 -26.26 3.88
C GLU A 114 11.59 -25.51 3.86
N GLN A 115 11.02 -25.21 5.03
CA GLN A 115 9.83 -24.38 5.13
C GLN A 115 10.11 -22.92 4.76
N GLU A 116 11.24 -22.38 5.19
CA GLU A 116 11.70 -21.03 4.83
C GLU A 116 11.93 -20.90 3.32
N SER A 117 12.53 -21.92 2.67
CA SER A 117 12.70 -21.90 1.21
C SER A 117 11.37 -21.95 0.47
N LYS A 118 10.42 -22.80 0.92
CA LYS A 118 9.06 -22.85 0.34
C LYS A 118 8.30 -21.54 0.53
N LEU A 119 8.41 -20.90 1.69
CA LEU A 119 7.84 -19.58 1.94
C LEU A 119 8.46 -18.52 1.03
N ALA A 120 9.77 -18.56 0.82
CA ALA A 120 10.45 -17.64 -0.10
C ALA A 120 9.97 -17.83 -1.55
N GLU A 121 9.81 -19.07 -2.01
CA GLU A 121 9.25 -19.38 -3.34
C GLU A 121 7.82 -18.88 -3.49
N GLN A 122 6.96 -19.10 -2.49
CA GLN A 122 5.59 -18.59 -2.49
C GLN A 122 5.56 -17.06 -2.52
N ASN A 123 6.38 -16.39 -1.71
CA ASN A 123 6.47 -14.92 -1.70
C ASN A 123 6.95 -14.36 -3.05
N LYS A 124 7.86 -15.07 -3.73
CA LYS A 124 8.29 -14.72 -5.08
C LYS A 124 7.13 -14.82 -6.07
N LEU A 125 6.38 -15.93 -6.05
CA LEU A 125 5.20 -16.11 -6.91
C LEU A 125 4.13 -15.06 -6.63
N ILE A 126 3.87 -14.73 -5.36
CA ILE A 126 2.94 -13.67 -4.97
C ILE A 126 3.39 -12.33 -5.57
N SER A 127 4.68 -12.00 -5.49
CA SER A 127 5.23 -10.77 -6.04
C SER A 127 5.12 -10.71 -7.57
N GLU A 128 5.37 -11.82 -8.26
CA GLU A 128 5.20 -11.94 -9.71
C GLU A 128 3.73 -11.77 -10.11
N LEU A 129 2.82 -12.46 -9.42
CA LEU A 129 1.37 -12.34 -9.64
C LEU A 129 0.88 -10.92 -9.38
N GLU A 130 1.29 -10.28 -8.28
CA GLU A 130 0.96 -8.88 -8.02
C GLU A 130 1.48 -7.96 -9.13
N GLY A 131 2.69 -8.20 -9.64
CA GLY A 131 3.25 -7.48 -10.78
C GLY A 131 2.37 -7.61 -12.02
N THR A 132 1.96 -8.84 -12.37
CA THR A 132 1.09 -9.09 -13.52
C THR A 132 -0.30 -8.47 -13.35
N VAL A 133 -0.87 -8.53 -12.14
CA VAL A 133 -2.17 -7.90 -11.83
C VAL A 133 -2.08 -6.39 -12.03
N ARG A 134 -1.01 -5.74 -11.54
CA ARG A 134 -0.81 -4.29 -11.73
C ARG A 134 -0.64 -3.95 -13.21
N GLN A 135 0.09 -4.76 -13.97
CA GLN A 135 0.27 -4.57 -15.41
C GLN A 135 -1.08 -4.68 -16.15
N LEU A 136 -1.83 -5.76 -15.92
CA LEU A 136 -3.14 -5.97 -16.54
C LEU A 136 -4.14 -4.85 -16.17
N GLN A 137 -4.14 -4.39 -14.93
CA GLN A 137 -4.96 -3.25 -14.51
C GLN A 137 -4.61 -1.98 -15.29
N ALA A 138 -3.30 -1.69 -15.47
CA ALA A 138 -2.86 -0.55 -16.25
C ALA A 138 -3.25 -0.66 -17.73
N GLU A 139 -3.17 -1.86 -18.31
CA GLU A 139 -3.60 -2.14 -19.69
C GLU A 139 -5.11 -1.97 -19.87
N VAL A 140 -5.92 -2.47 -18.92
CA VAL A 140 -7.38 -2.30 -18.94
C VAL A 140 -7.77 -0.82 -18.87
N LEU A 141 -7.13 -0.04 -18.00
CA LEU A 141 -7.39 1.41 -17.91
C LEU A 141 -7.02 2.13 -19.21
N ARG A 142 -5.87 1.78 -19.80
CA ARG A 142 -5.43 2.34 -21.08
C ARG A 142 -6.37 1.97 -22.22
N GLY A 143 -6.83 0.72 -22.26
CA GLY A 143 -7.81 0.24 -23.22
C GLY A 143 -9.14 0.99 -23.11
N ARG A 144 -9.65 1.16 -21.88
CA ARG A 144 -10.88 1.95 -21.63
C ARG A 144 -10.75 3.39 -22.10
N TYR A 145 -9.62 4.03 -21.82
CA TYR A 145 -9.35 5.39 -22.29
C TYR A 145 -9.37 5.49 -23.81
N HIS A 146 -8.68 4.58 -24.51
CA HIS A 146 -8.65 4.57 -25.97
C HIS A 146 -10.01 4.29 -26.60
N ILE A 147 -10.81 3.37 -26.04
CA ILE A 147 -12.17 3.10 -26.52
C ILE A 147 -13.02 4.37 -26.42
N HIS A 148 -12.95 5.07 -25.29
CA HIS A 148 -13.73 6.28 -25.07
C HIS A 148 -13.30 7.44 -25.98
N GLU A 149 -11.99 7.62 -26.20
CA GLU A 149 -11.49 8.61 -27.18
C GLU A 149 -11.93 8.27 -28.61
N GLN A 150 -11.90 6.98 -28.99
CA GLN A 150 -12.38 6.54 -30.29
C GLN A 150 -13.89 6.76 -30.46
N GLN A 151 -14.69 6.52 -29.41
CA GLN A 151 -16.13 6.77 -29.42
C GLN A 151 -16.43 8.25 -29.67
N ARG A 152 -15.77 9.16 -28.95
CA ARG A 152 -15.91 10.60 -29.18
C ARG A 152 -15.53 11.01 -30.60
N ALA A 153 -14.40 10.52 -31.11
CA ALA A 153 -13.98 10.78 -32.47
C ALA A 153 -14.95 10.20 -33.52
N GLN A 154 -15.63 9.11 -33.20
CA GLN A 154 -16.66 8.50 -34.04
C GLN A 154 -17.94 9.36 -34.06
N GLU A 155 -18.41 9.84 -32.92
CA GLU A 155 -19.57 10.73 -32.80
C GLU A 155 -19.36 12.05 -33.57
N VAL A 156 -18.16 12.64 -33.46
CA VAL A 156 -17.79 13.84 -34.22
C VAL A 156 -17.83 13.56 -35.73
N ARG A 157 -17.29 12.43 -36.18
CA ARG A 157 -17.34 12.06 -37.61
C ARG A 157 -18.76 11.79 -38.09
N GLN A 158 -19.59 11.14 -37.28
CA GLN A 158 -20.99 10.86 -37.60
C GLN A 158 -21.81 12.15 -37.74
N SER A 159 -21.72 13.05 -36.77
CA SER A 159 -22.41 14.35 -36.85
C SER A 159 -21.96 15.20 -38.04
N GLN A 160 -20.66 15.16 -38.39
CA GLN A 160 -20.16 15.81 -39.60
C GLN A 160 -20.71 15.17 -40.88
N ALA A 161 -20.79 13.84 -40.94
CA ALA A 161 -21.35 13.13 -42.09
C ALA A 161 -22.84 13.46 -42.29
N GLU A 162 -23.64 13.47 -41.22
CA GLU A 162 -25.06 13.86 -41.26
C GLU A 162 -25.22 15.30 -41.74
N MET A 163 -24.40 16.23 -41.24
CA MET A 163 -24.41 17.61 -41.70
C MET A 163 -24.10 17.71 -43.20
N LEU A 164 -23.11 16.97 -43.69
CA LEU A 164 -22.75 16.95 -45.11
C LEU A 164 -23.87 16.36 -45.96
N GLN A 165 -24.50 15.27 -45.53
CA GLN A 165 -25.66 14.67 -46.22
C GLN A 165 -26.83 15.65 -46.31
N HIS A 166 -27.15 16.37 -45.24
CA HIS A 166 -28.20 17.39 -45.27
C HIS A 166 -27.88 18.54 -46.24
N ARG A 167 -26.63 19.03 -46.24
CA ARG A 167 -26.19 20.08 -47.18
C ARG A 167 -26.22 19.59 -48.62
N GLU A 168 -25.80 18.36 -48.87
CA GLU A 168 -25.85 17.73 -50.18
C GLU A 168 -27.30 17.63 -50.68
N LEU A 169 -28.23 17.13 -49.86
CA LEU A 169 -29.64 17.05 -50.20
C LEU A 169 -30.22 18.44 -50.51
N GLN A 170 -29.90 19.45 -49.70
CA GLN A 170 -30.32 20.82 -49.94
C GLN A 170 -29.80 21.35 -51.29
N ALA A 171 -28.54 21.07 -51.62
CA ALA A 171 -27.95 21.44 -52.91
C ALA A 171 -28.62 20.71 -54.08
N ARG A 172 -28.92 19.41 -53.94
CA ARG A 172 -29.65 18.62 -54.95
C ARG A 172 -31.03 19.21 -55.22
N VAL A 173 -31.79 19.54 -54.18
CA VAL A 173 -33.11 20.17 -54.31
C VAL A 173 -33.02 21.55 -54.98
N ALA A 174 -32.00 22.34 -54.62
CA ALA A 174 -31.78 23.65 -55.26
C ALA A 174 -31.46 23.49 -56.75
N LEU A 175 -30.61 22.51 -57.10
CA LEU A 175 -30.27 22.19 -58.48
C LEU A 175 -31.50 21.76 -59.27
N GLU A 176 -32.32 20.85 -58.74
CA GLU A 176 -33.54 20.38 -59.40
C GLU A 176 -34.54 21.53 -59.66
N ARG A 177 -34.69 22.44 -58.70
CA ARG A 177 -35.52 23.65 -58.86
C ARG A 177 -35.01 24.55 -59.98
N ILE A 178 -33.70 24.74 -60.07
CA ILE A 178 -33.06 25.55 -61.11
C ILE A 178 -33.20 24.86 -62.47
N SER A 179 -32.92 23.57 -62.56
CA SER A 179 -33.07 22.77 -63.79
C SER A 179 -34.51 22.81 -64.30
N SER A 180 -35.51 22.60 -63.44
CA SER A 180 -36.94 22.71 -63.83
C SER A 180 -37.28 24.10 -64.37
N ARG A 181 -36.71 25.15 -63.79
CA ARG A 181 -36.91 26.53 -64.28
C ARG A 181 -36.26 26.74 -65.64
N PHE A 182 -35.05 26.22 -65.86
CA PHE A 182 -34.38 26.27 -67.17
C PHE A 182 -35.15 25.49 -68.22
N GLU A 183 -35.66 24.30 -67.92
CA GLU A 183 -36.49 23.53 -68.86
C GLU A 183 -37.77 24.27 -69.27
N ARG A 184 -38.40 25.01 -68.34
CA ARG A 184 -39.53 25.88 -68.67
C ARG A 184 -39.13 27.02 -69.60
N TYR A 185 -37.97 27.65 -69.38
CA TYR A 185 -37.48 28.69 -70.27
C TYR A 185 -37.14 28.15 -71.65
N ARG A 186 -36.45 27.01 -71.69
CA ARG A 186 -36.14 26.25 -72.90
C ARG A 186 -37.40 25.94 -73.70
N SER A 187 -38.42 25.40 -73.06
CA SER A 187 -39.72 25.13 -73.69
C SER A 187 -40.36 26.38 -74.30
N LYS A 188 -40.32 27.52 -73.60
CA LYS A 188 -40.83 28.80 -74.12
C LYS A 188 -40.05 29.29 -75.32
N ILE A 189 -38.72 29.15 -75.31
CA ILE A 189 -37.85 29.53 -76.42
C ILE A 189 -38.14 28.65 -77.64
N ILE A 190 -38.20 27.33 -77.46
CA ILE A 190 -38.58 26.39 -78.53
C ILE A 190 -39.95 26.75 -79.09
N GLN A 191 -40.95 26.96 -78.23
CA GLN A 191 -42.29 27.34 -78.67
C GLN A 191 -42.27 28.63 -79.48
N ALA A 192 -41.59 29.68 -79.01
CA ALA A 192 -41.49 30.95 -79.71
C ALA A 192 -40.75 30.83 -81.06
N THR A 193 -39.77 29.95 -81.15
CA THR A 193 -38.95 29.72 -82.34
C THR A 193 -39.71 28.92 -83.40
N PHE A 194 -40.39 27.84 -83.01
CA PHE A 194 -41.01 26.92 -83.96
C PHE A 194 -42.51 27.13 -84.18
N SER A 195 -43.14 28.05 -83.44
CA SER A 195 -44.53 28.48 -83.70
C SER A 195 -44.62 29.67 -84.66
N THR A 196 -43.51 30.14 -85.23
CA THR A 196 -43.53 31.20 -86.24
C THR A 196 -44.15 30.71 -87.56
N ALA A 197 -44.90 31.57 -88.25
CA ALA A 197 -45.51 31.19 -89.54
C ALA A 197 -44.43 30.79 -90.55
N GLY A 198 -44.50 29.55 -91.06
CA GLY A 198 -43.55 28.98 -92.02
C GLY A 198 -42.46 28.08 -91.42
N SER A 199 -42.30 28.01 -90.08
CA SER A 199 -41.36 27.07 -89.46
C SER A 199 -41.97 25.66 -89.35
N LYS A 200 -41.20 24.63 -89.69
CA LYS A 200 -41.61 23.23 -89.50
C LYS A 200 -41.50 22.85 -88.02
N ALA A 201 -42.49 22.13 -87.51
CA ALA A 201 -42.44 21.63 -86.14
C ALA A 201 -41.28 20.63 -85.96
N PRO A 202 -40.57 20.67 -84.81
CA PRO A 202 -39.50 19.72 -84.52
C PRO A 202 -40.04 18.30 -84.45
N GLN A 203 -39.36 17.33 -85.08
CA GLN A 203 -39.78 15.92 -85.09
C GLN A 203 -38.99 15.03 -84.11
N ALA A 204 -37.95 15.55 -83.47
CA ALA A 204 -37.10 14.86 -82.51
C ALA A 204 -36.69 15.78 -81.35
N GLU A 205 -36.01 15.23 -80.34
CA GLU A 205 -35.38 16.03 -79.28
C GLU A 205 -34.38 17.01 -79.91
N LEU A 206 -34.72 18.29 -79.86
CA LEU A 206 -33.84 19.39 -80.26
C LEU A 206 -32.71 19.55 -79.26
N THR A 207 -31.52 19.85 -79.74
CA THR A 207 -30.40 20.34 -78.93
C THR A 207 -30.46 21.86 -78.81
N ASP A 208 -29.83 22.43 -77.77
CA ASP A 208 -29.86 23.89 -77.55
C ASP A 208 -29.23 24.65 -78.72
N GLU A 209 -28.21 24.08 -79.36
CA GLU A 209 -27.51 24.73 -80.46
C GLU A 209 -28.36 24.78 -81.73
N GLU A 210 -29.15 23.74 -82.00
CA GLU A 210 -30.10 23.73 -83.11
C GLU A 210 -31.23 24.76 -82.90
N VAL A 211 -31.67 24.95 -81.65
CA VAL A 211 -32.66 25.99 -81.30
C VAL A 211 -32.08 27.38 -81.56
N LEU A 212 -30.83 27.62 -81.13
CA LEU A 212 -30.14 28.90 -81.35
C LEU A 212 -29.90 29.17 -82.84
N GLU A 213 -29.51 28.15 -83.62
CA GLU A 213 -29.34 28.27 -85.07
C GLU A 213 -30.68 28.62 -85.75
N ALA A 214 -31.77 27.96 -85.36
CA ALA A 214 -33.12 28.27 -85.86
C ALA A 214 -33.56 29.70 -85.49
N MET A 215 -33.30 30.15 -84.26
CA MET A 215 -33.56 31.54 -83.86
C MET A 215 -32.79 32.54 -84.72
N GLN A 216 -31.49 32.29 -84.93
CA GLN A 216 -30.63 33.17 -85.74
C GLN A 216 -31.12 33.22 -87.20
N LYS A 217 -31.54 32.08 -87.75
CA LYS A 217 -32.13 32.01 -89.08
C LYS A 217 -33.39 32.86 -89.19
N ILE A 218 -34.33 32.77 -88.25
CA ILE A 218 -35.55 33.61 -88.24
C ILE A 218 -35.19 35.09 -88.15
N ILE A 219 -34.20 35.46 -87.34
CA ILE A 219 -33.73 36.85 -87.23
C ILE A 219 -33.19 37.34 -88.58
N ASN A 220 -32.32 36.56 -89.22
CA ASN A 220 -31.73 36.90 -90.51
C ASN A 220 -32.80 37.03 -91.60
N GLU A 221 -33.71 36.07 -91.73
CA GLU A 221 -34.81 36.11 -92.71
C GLU A 221 -35.70 37.34 -92.52
N ARG A 222 -36.03 37.70 -91.26
CA ARG A 222 -36.80 38.91 -90.96
C ARG A 222 -36.04 40.19 -91.31
N LEU A 223 -34.73 40.21 -91.08
CA LEU A 223 -33.86 41.34 -91.42
C LEU A 223 -33.79 41.55 -92.94
N GLU A 224 -33.59 40.47 -93.69
CA GLU A 224 -33.55 40.47 -95.16
C GLU A 224 -34.90 40.92 -95.74
N PHE A 225 -36.02 40.40 -95.22
CA PHE A 225 -37.36 40.81 -95.64
C PHE A 225 -37.63 42.30 -95.35
N HIS A 226 -37.20 42.79 -94.19
CA HIS A 226 -37.30 44.20 -93.84
C HIS A 226 -36.51 45.09 -94.81
N GLN A 227 -35.30 44.67 -95.19
CA GLN A 227 -34.49 45.38 -96.17
C GLN A 227 -35.13 45.37 -97.56
N MET A 228 -35.72 44.26 -97.97
CA MET A 228 -36.47 44.15 -99.23
C MET A 228 -37.65 45.13 -99.28
N LEU A 229 -38.44 45.24 -98.20
CA LEU A 229 -39.53 46.21 -98.11
C LEU A 229 -39.04 47.65 -98.24
N ARG A 230 -37.90 47.99 -97.60
CA ARG A 230 -37.27 49.31 -97.78
C ARG A 230 -36.87 49.57 -99.23
N GLN A 231 -36.27 48.60 -99.91
CA GLN A 231 -35.87 48.74 -101.32
C GLN A 231 -37.08 48.94 -102.25
N LYS A 232 -38.23 48.33 -101.93
CA LYS A 232 -39.49 48.51 -102.68
C LYS A 232 -40.24 49.80 -102.32
N GLY A 233 -39.63 50.70 -101.54
CA GLY A 233 -40.21 52.00 -101.19
C GLY A 233 -41.32 51.93 -100.13
N VAL A 234 -41.52 50.77 -99.48
CA VAL A 234 -42.47 50.63 -98.38
C VAL A 234 -41.86 51.30 -97.14
N LYS A 235 -42.62 52.18 -96.48
CA LYS A 235 -42.16 52.86 -95.26
C LYS A 235 -42.19 51.88 -94.09
N VAL A 236 -41.01 51.41 -93.65
CA VAL A 236 -40.87 50.41 -92.58
C VAL A 236 -40.31 51.06 -91.29
N PRO A 237 -40.82 50.74 -90.09
CA PRO A 237 -40.31 51.26 -88.82
C PRO A 237 -38.84 50.91 -88.55
N SER A 238 -38.08 51.78 -87.88
CA SER A 238 -36.67 51.52 -87.53
C SER A 238 -36.54 50.32 -86.58
N LEU A 239 -35.65 49.38 -86.91
CA LEU A 239 -35.45 48.15 -86.11
C LEU A 239 -34.64 48.36 -84.82
N TYR A 240 -34.01 49.51 -84.62
CA TYR A 240 -33.05 49.76 -83.52
C TYR A 240 -33.61 50.60 -82.36
N THR A 241 -34.92 50.82 -82.26
CA THR A 241 -35.52 51.74 -81.26
C THR A 241 -36.01 51.06 -79.96
N VAL A 242 -35.41 49.95 -79.52
CA VAL A 242 -35.97 49.14 -78.40
C VAL A 242 -35.26 49.30 -77.05
N ASP A 243 -34.19 50.10 -76.94
CA ASP A 243 -33.42 50.18 -75.68
C ASP A 243 -34.03 51.03 -74.53
N ALA A 244 -35.24 51.57 -74.68
CA ALA A 244 -35.76 52.57 -73.71
C ALA A 244 -36.79 52.09 -72.67
N THR A 245 -37.28 50.84 -72.70
CA THR A 245 -38.48 50.49 -71.89
C THR A 245 -38.43 49.19 -71.10
N LEU A 246 -37.26 48.69 -70.72
CA LEU A 246 -37.14 47.57 -69.77
C LEU A 246 -36.46 48.02 -68.47
N SER A 247 -37.13 48.90 -67.73
CA SER A 247 -36.83 49.14 -66.31
C SER A 247 -37.97 48.51 -65.47
N PRO A 248 -37.75 47.37 -64.79
CA PRO A 248 -38.69 46.90 -63.79
C PRO A 248 -38.49 47.74 -62.52
N ALA A 249 -39.40 48.68 -62.30
CA ALA A 249 -39.63 49.22 -60.98
C ALA A 249 -40.10 48.10 -60.02
N SER A 250 -39.59 48.17 -58.79
CA SER A 250 -39.97 47.40 -57.59
C SER A 250 -39.22 46.08 -57.31
N ALA A 251 -38.23 46.18 -56.41
CA ALA A 251 -38.01 45.17 -55.39
C ALA A 251 -37.77 45.88 -54.05
N ARG A 252 -38.69 45.58 -53.15
CA ARG A 252 -38.97 46.16 -51.84
C ARG A 252 -37.98 45.63 -50.80
N GLU A 253 -37.66 46.47 -49.82
CA GLU A 253 -37.23 46.13 -48.45
C GLU A 253 -35.99 45.25 -48.23
N ARG A 254 -34.86 45.92 -48.06
CA ARG A 254 -33.70 45.43 -47.30
C ARG A 254 -33.97 45.65 -45.80
N ARG A 255 -34.68 44.72 -45.14
CA ARG A 255 -34.74 44.70 -43.67
C ARG A 255 -33.47 44.03 -43.12
N LYS A 256 -32.70 44.83 -42.37
CA LYS A 256 -31.58 44.41 -41.54
C LYS A 256 -32.08 43.46 -40.45
N SER A 257 -31.43 42.31 -40.29
CA SER A 257 -31.53 41.52 -39.06
C SER A 257 -30.55 42.08 -38.02
N PRO A 258 -30.95 42.34 -36.77
CA PRO A 258 -30.00 42.56 -35.70
C PRO A 258 -29.55 41.22 -35.10
N ALA A 259 -28.26 41.18 -34.76
CA ALA A 259 -27.63 40.11 -34.03
C ALA A 259 -28.16 40.02 -32.59
N ARG A 260 -28.45 38.81 -32.13
CA ARG A 260 -28.20 38.37 -30.75
C ARG A 260 -28.16 36.85 -30.68
#